data_AF-A0A3D4QPK3-F1
#
_entry.id   AF-A0A3D4QPK3-F1
#
_cell.length_a   1.000
_cell.length_b   1.000
_cell.length_c   1.000
_cell.angle_alpha   90.00
_cell.angle_beta   90.00
_cell.angle_gamma   90.00
#
_symmetry.space_group_name_H-M   'P 1'
#
loop_
_entity.id
_entity.type
_entity.pdbx_description
1 polymer ?
#
loop_
_entity_poly.entity_id
_entity_poly.type
_entity_poly.pdbx_seq_one_letter_code
_entity_poly.pdbx_strand_id
1 'polypeptide(L)'
;MSDDFDTPETPTVHREVIFVVDLDGYEGPLDVLLTLARDHKLDITQISILALADQYLKFIAAAQQTNLEIAADYLVMAAWLAYLKSRLLLPDLGGEDEPTGEEMAAALAFQMQRLEAMQNAGQLLTERSQLRRDFFARGAPEKHPVETEQILDVNLYELLQAYARQRRRGAGGDRTLHIEPFEVYTVEDALKRLRHLLGRTPDWQSLWSYLPEELRGGL
;
A
#
# COMPACT_ATOMS: atom_id res chain seq x y z
N MET A 1 45.76 6.59 -17.71
CA MET A 1 46.27 5.35 -17.10
C MET A 1 45.56 5.23 -15.77
N SER A 2 44.84 4.11 -15.60
CA SER A 2 43.98 3.74 -14.45
C SER A 2 42.65 4.50 -14.41
N ASP A 3 41.56 3.95 -14.98
CA ASP A 3 40.61 3.01 -14.35
C ASP A 3 40.11 3.50 -12.99
N ASP A 4 38.93 4.14 -13.00
CA ASP A 4 37.90 3.88 -12.00
C ASP A 4 36.53 4.12 -12.63
N PHE A 5 35.80 3.03 -12.88
CA PHE A 5 34.41 3.05 -13.29
C PHE A 5 33.60 3.48 -12.07
N ASP A 6 33.32 4.78 -11.94
CA ASP A 6 32.37 5.25 -10.94
C ASP A 6 30.97 4.80 -11.38
N THR A 7 30.52 3.74 -10.72
CA THR A 7 29.26 3.07 -11.01
C THR A 7 28.16 3.99 -10.49
N PRO A 8 27.27 4.55 -11.33
CA PRO A 8 26.27 5.49 -10.83
C PRO A 8 25.37 4.75 -9.85
N GLU A 9 25.43 5.16 -8.58
CA GLU A 9 24.55 4.68 -7.52
C GLU A 9 23.10 4.88 -7.97
N THR A 10 22.39 3.77 -8.17
CA THR A 10 20.96 3.79 -8.53
C THR A 10 20.18 4.47 -7.41
N PRO A 11 19.47 5.59 -7.68
CA PRO A 11 18.66 6.25 -6.68
C PRO A 11 17.46 5.37 -6.36
N THR A 12 17.32 5.05 -5.08
CA THR A 12 16.24 4.25 -4.52
C THR A 12 14.88 4.88 -4.80
N VAL A 13 14.04 4.14 -5.53
CA VAL A 13 12.68 4.54 -5.92
C VAL A 13 11.80 4.61 -4.67
N HIS A 14 11.46 5.80 -4.20
CA HIS A 14 10.37 5.99 -3.24
C HIS A 14 9.03 6.01 -4.01
N ARG A 15 8.49 4.80 -4.18
CA ARG A 15 7.14 4.49 -4.66
C ARG A 15 6.11 5.34 -3.92
N GLU A 16 5.02 5.79 -4.58
CA GLU A 16 3.85 6.35 -3.88
C GLU A 16 3.45 5.36 -2.79
N VAL A 17 3.82 5.71 -1.57
CA VAL A 17 3.58 4.89 -0.40
C VAL A 17 2.12 5.21 -0.09
N ILE A 18 1.20 4.33 -0.52
CA ILE A 18 0.08 4.01 0.38
C ILE A 18 0.78 3.87 1.71
N PHE A 19 0.57 4.78 2.66
CA PHE A 19 1.29 4.77 3.92
C PHE A 19 0.76 3.55 4.68
N VAL A 20 1.25 2.38 4.26
CA VAL A 20 1.18 1.11 4.93
C VAL A 20 2.08 1.35 6.11
N VAL A 21 1.44 1.86 7.16
CA VAL A 21 2.04 1.88 8.48
C VAL A 21 2.29 0.42 8.78
N ASP A 22 3.55 0.04 8.62
CA ASP A 22 3.99 -1.30 8.89
C ASP A 22 4.09 -1.43 10.41
N LEU A 23 2.97 -1.79 11.03
CA LEU A 23 3.02 -2.38 12.35
C LEU A 23 3.70 -3.74 12.13
N ASP A 24 4.97 -3.86 12.49
CA ASP A 24 5.74 -5.11 12.57
C ASP A 24 5.68 -6.10 11.37
N GLY A 25 5.34 -5.67 10.15
CA GLY A 25 5.29 -6.52 8.95
C GLY A 25 3.88 -6.95 8.52
N TYR A 26 2.81 -6.46 9.15
CA TYR A 26 1.45 -6.98 8.95
C TYR A 26 0.72 -6.34 7.76
N GLU A 27 0.05 -7.16 6.93
CA GLU A 27 -0.72 -6.71 5.76
C GLU A 27 -2.12 -6.14 6.09
N GLY A 28 -2.48 -6.04 7.37
CA GLY A 28 -3.73 -5.43 7.83
C GLY A 28 -4.20 -5.91 9.20
N PRO A 29 -5.31 -5.35 9.73
CA PRO A 29 -5.77 -5.64 11.09
C PRO A 29 -6.25 -7.07 11.31
N LEU A 30 -6.82 -7.72 10.28
CA LEU A 30 -7.20 -9.14 10.38
C LEU A 30 -5.98 -10.07 10.45
N ASP A 31 -4.87 -9.68 9.82
CA ASP A 31 -3.63 -10.46 9.83
C ASP A 31 -2.94 -10.40 11.20
N VAL A 32 -2.97 -9.22 11.84
CA VAL A 32 -2.57 -9.07 13.25
C VAL A 32 -3.40 -9.98 14.15
N LEU A 33 -4.72 -9.99 13.99
CA LEU A 33 -5.60 -10.86 14.78
C LEU A 33 -5.29 -12.34 14.59
N LEU A 34 -5.01 -12.75 13.35
CA LEU A 34 -4.66 -14.13 13.04
C LEU A 34 -3.31 -14.52 13.68
N THR A 35 -2.34 -13.62 13.65
CA THR A 35 -1.03 -13.84 14.28
C THR A 35 -1.14 -13.93 15.80
N LEU A 36 -1.86 -13.00 16.44
CA LEU A 36 -2.12 -13.04 17.88
C LEU A 36 -2.84 -14.32 18.31
N ALA A 37 -3.81 -14.78 17.51
CA ALA A 37 -4.52 -16.03 17.77
C ALA A 37 -3.56 -17.25 17.71
N ARG A 38 -2.64 -17.27 16.74
CA ARG A 38 -1.62 -18.33 16.59
C ARG A 38 -0.62 -18.33 17.76
N ASP A 39 -0.06 -17.17 18.10
CA ASP A 39 0.97 -17.02 19.12
C ASP A 39 0.46 -17.44 20.51
N HIS A 40 -0.79 -17.10 20.82
CA HIS A 40 -1.41 -17.41 22.10
C HIS A 40 -2.21 -18.72 22.11
N LYS A 41 -2.19 -19.51 21.02
CA LYS A 41 -2.93 -20.77 20.87
C LYS A 41 -4.41 -20.64 21.22
N LEU A 42 -5.02 -19.52 20.81
CA LEU A 42 -6.43 -19.25 21.05
C LEU A 42 -7.26 -19.91 19.94
N ASP A 43 -8.00 -20.97 20.28
CA ASP A 43 -9.01 -21.53 19.37
C ASP A 43 -10.12 -20.50 19.16
N ILE A 44 -10.65 -20.34 17.94
CA ILE A 44 -11.56 -19.24 17.53
C ILE A 44 -13.00 -19.36 18.09
N THR A 45 -13.15 -19.93 19.28
CA THR A 45 -14.41 -20.04 20.04
C THR A 45 -14.80 -18.69 20.67
N GLN A 46 -16.07 -18.54 21.07
CA GLN A 46 -16.57 -17.30 21.67
C GLN A 46 -15.74 -16.80 22.87
N ILE A 47 -15.35 -17.71 23.78
CA ILE A 47 -14.56 -17.36 24.98
C ILE A 47 -13.18 -16.82 24.59
N SER A 48 -12.59 -17.37 23.54
CA SER A 48 -11.27 -16.96 23.06
C SER A 48 -11.28 -15.66 22.27
N ILE A 49 -12.40 -15.31 21.61
CA ILE A 49 -12.53 -14.05 20.86
C ILE A 49 -12.46 -12.84 21.80
N LEU A 50 -13.02 -12.95 23.00
CA LEU A 50 -12.87 -11.92 24.03
C LEU A 50 -11.39 -11.73 24.42
N ALA A 51 -10.67 -12.84 24.65
CA ALA A 51 -9.26 -12.80 24.99
C ALA A 51 -8.40 -12.23 23.85
N LEU A 52 -8.75 -12.54 22.60
CA LEU A 52 -8.10 -12.01 21.41
C LEU A 52 -8.32 -10.50 21.27
N ALA A 53 -9.55 -10.03 21.48
CA ALA A 53 -9.88 -8.60 21.47
C ALA A 53 -9.04 -7.82 22.50
N ASP A 54 -8.86 -8.39 23.70
CA ASP A 54 -8.01 -7.79 24.73
C ASP A 54 -6.53 -7.71 24.34
N GLN A 55 -6.01 -8.74 23.67
CA GLN A 55 -4.63 -8.73 23.19
C GLN A 55 -4.44 -7.70 22.07
N TYR A 56 -5.37 -7.63 21.13
CA TYR A 56 -5.31 -6.65 20.05
C TYR A 56 -5.37 -5.21 20.59
N LEU A 57 -6.26 -4.93 21.54
CA LEU A 57 -6.35 -3.60 22.16
C LEU A 57 -5.07 -3.23 22.92
N LYS A 58 -4.44 -4.19 23.62
CA LYS A 58 -3.14 -3.98 24.27
C LYS A 58 -2.03 -3.71 23.27
N PHE A 59 -2.01 -4.46 22.16
CA PHE A 59 -1.06 -4.27 21.07
C PHE A 59 -1.17 -2.86 20.49
N ILE A 60 -2.38 -2.42 20.13
CA ILE A 60 -2.61 -1.07 19.59
C ILE A 60 -2.26 0.02 20.62
N ALA A 61 -2.56 -0.19 21.91
CA ALA A 61 -2.21 0.77 22.95
C ALA A 61 -0.69 0.91 23.17
N ALA A 62 0.07 -0.18 23.00
CA ALA A 62 1.54 -0.16 23.05
C ALA A 62 2.13 0.48 21.77
N ALA A 63 1.55 0.16 20.61
CA ALA A 63 1.91 0.75 19.34
C ALA A 63 1.72 2.27 19.36
N GLN A 64 0.60 2.78 19.88
CA GLN A 64 0.35 4.24 19.99
C GLN A 64 1.40 4.99 20.80
N GLN A 65 1.98 4.36 21.83
CA GLN A 65 3.00 5.00 22.67
C GLN A 65 4.35 5.11 21.96
N THR A 66 4.61 4.21 21.02
CA THR A 66 5.91 4.09 20.33
C THR A 66 5.87 4.73 18.95
N ASN A 67 4.72 4.69 18.28
CA ASN A 67 4.53 5.18 16.92
C ASN A 67 3.13 5.77 16.76
N LEU A 68 3.05 7.10 16.61
CA LEU A 68 1.77 7.84 16.59
C LEU A 68 1.03 7.72 15.24
N GLU A 69 1.72 7.30 14.20
CA GLU A 69 1.19 7.19 12.83
C GLU A 69 0.45 5.87 12.64
N ILE A 70 -0.52 5.52 13.48
CA ILE A 70 -1.32 4.30 13.24
C ILE A 70 -2.28 4.52 12.08
N ALA A 71 -2.31 3.60 11.11
CA ALA A 71 -3.24 3.68 9.98
C ALA A 71 -4.71 3.57 10.44
N ALA A 72 -5.60 4.26 9.74
CA ALA A 72 -7.01 4.39 10.10
C ALA A 72 -7.71 3.02 10.27
N ASP A 73 -7.37 2.04 9.42
CA ASP A 73 -7.98 0.71 9.44
C ASP A 73 -7.75 -0.05 10.77
N TYR A 74 -6.60 0.14 11.41
CA TYR A 74 -6.29 -0.49 12.70
C TYR A 74 -7.09 0.11 13.84
N LEU A 75 -7.29 1.43 13.84
CA LEU A 75 -8.10 2.13 14.83
C LEU A 75 -9.58 1.81 14.67
N VAL A 76 -10.07 1.67 13.42
CA VAL A 76 -11.43 1.20 13.14
C VAL A 76 -11.63 -0.20 13.72
N MET A 77 -10.69 -1.12 13.49
CA MET A 77 -10.77 -2.46 14.07
C MET A 77 -10.68 -2.44 15.61
N ALA A 78 -9.84 -1.58 16.19
CA ALA A 78 -9.76 -1.41 17.65
C ALA A 78 -11.08 -0.95 18.25
N ALA A 79 -11.72 0.06 17.65
CA ALA A 79 -13.03 0.53 18.07
C ALA A 79 -14.09 -0.57 17.94
N TRP A 80 -14.07 -1.31 16.83
CA TRP A 80 -14.98 -2.44 16.60
C TRP A 80 -14.80 -3.56 17.63
N LEU A 81 -13.56 -3.93 17.98
CA LEU A 81 -13.27 -4.94 18.99
C LEU A 81 -13.63 -4.47 20.40
N ALA A 82 -13.43 -3.20 20.73
CA ALA A 82 -13.89 -2.62 21.99
C ALA A 82 -15.43 -2.67 22.10
N TYR A 83 -16.13 -2.42 21.00
CA TYR A 83 -17.58 -2.56 20.91
C TYR A 83 -18.02 -4.02 21.10
N LEU A 84 -17.41 -4.95 20.37
CA LEU A 84 -17.66 -6.39 20.50
C LEU A 84 -17.44 -6.86 21.94
N LYS A 85 -16.34 -6.45 22.58
CA LYS A 85 -16.05 -6.78 23.97
C LYS A 85 -17.14 -6.27 24.91
N SER A 86 -17.60 -5.03 24.74
CA SER A 86 -18.70 -4.48 25.54
C SER A 86 -19.98 -5.27 25.38
N ARG A 87 -20.33 -5.66 24.14
CA ARG A 87 -21.51 -6.48 23.82
C ARG A 87 -21.45 -7.88 24.42
N LEU A 88 -20.28 -8.52 24.42
CA LEU A 88 -20.09 -9.86 24.99
C LEU A 88 -20.13 -9.88 26.52
N LEU A 89 -19.78 -8.77 27.18
CA LEU A 89 -19.74 -8.69 28.65
C LEU A 89 -21.04 -8.20 29.27
N LEU A 90 -21.87 -7.49 28.51
CA LEU A 90 -23.15 -6.96 28.98
C LEU A 90 -24.28 -7.97 28.72
N PRO A 91 -25.26 -8.09 29.65
CA PRO A 91 -26.46 -8.87 29.37
C PRO A 91 -27.21 -8.26 28.19
N ASP A 92 -27.76 -9.11 27.34
CA ASP A 92 -28.42 -8.69 26.09
C ASP A 92 -29.64 -7.81 26.42
N LEU A 93 -29.60 -6.55 25.99
CA LEU A 93 -30.63 -5.56 26.34
C LEU A 93 -31.85 -5.61 25.40
N GLY A 94 -31.93 -6.60 24.50
CA GLY A 94 -33.14 -6.91 23.75
C GLY A 94 -33.56 -5.81 22.76
N GLY A 95 -32.70 -5.53 21.78
CA GLY A 95 -33.10 -4.81 20.56
C GLY A 95 -33.25 -5.80 19.40
N GLU A 96 -34.44 -5.88 18.78
CA GLU A 96 -34.74 -6.88 17.75
C GLU A 96 -33.95 -6.71 16.43
N ASP A 97 -33.30 -5.56 16.22
CA ASP A 97 -32.64 -5.21 14.95
C ASP A 97 -31.10 -5.30 14.97
N GLU A 98 -30.46 -5.55 16.12
CA GLU A 98 -28.99 -5.53 16.22
C GLU A 98 -28.42 -6.91 16.54
N PRO A 99 -27.35 -7.36 15.84
CA PRO A 99 -26.76 -8.66 16.11
C PRO A 99 -26.27 -8.76 17.56
N THR A 100 -26.48 -9.94 18.12
CA THR A 100 -25.97 -10.32 19.44
C THR A 100 -24.44 -10.32 19.42
N GLY A 101 -23.82 -10.16 20.59
CA GLY A 101 -22.35 -10.23 20.70
C GLY A 101 -21.78 -11.55 20.15
N GLU A 102 -22.53 -12.65 20.35
CA GLU A 102 -22.20 -13.98 19.86
C GLU A 102 -22.20 -14.07 18.32
N GLU A 103 -23.18 -13.48 17.65
CA GLU A 103 -23.26 -13.44 16.19
C GLU A 103 -22.16 -12.58 15.59
N MET A 104 -21.84 -11.43 16.21
CA MET A 104 -20.73 -10.59 15.78
C MET A 104 -19.39 -11.31 15.93
N ALA A 105 -19.19 -12.04 17.03
CA ALA A 105 -18.01 -12.86 17.25
C ALA A 105 -17.89 -13.97 16.19
N ALA A 106 -18.99 -14.66 15.89
CA ALA A 106 -19.03 -15.69 14.85
C ALA A 106 -18.71 -15.13 13.45
N ALA A 107 -19.23 -13.94 13.13
CA ALA A 107 -18.94 -13.27 11.87
C ALA A 107 -17.45 -12.90 11.73
N LEU A 108 -16.82 -12.39 12.80
CA LEU A 108 -15.38 -12.12 12.80
C LEU A 108 -14.57 -13.40 12.67
N ALA A 109 -14.91 -14.44 13.43
CA ALA A 109 -14.24 -15.74 13.36
C ALA A 109 -14.27 -16.29 11.93
N PHE A 110 -15.42 -16.21 11.26
CA PHE A 110 -15.57 -16.62 9.88
C PHE A 110 -14.67 -15.82 8.92
N GLN A 111 -14.57 -14.50 9.08
CA GLN A 111 -13.67 -13.68 8.28
C GLN A 111 -12.19 -14.06 8.48
N MET A 112 -11.78 -14.31 9.72
CA MET A 112 -10.43 -14.77 10.05
C MET A 112 -10.12 -16.13 9.44
N GLN A 113 -11.02 -17.10 9.55
CA GLN A 113 -10.89 -18.42 8.92
C GLN A 113 -10.77 -18.32 7.40
N ARG A 114 -11.54 -17.42 6.79
CA ARG A 114 -11.48 -17.19 5.35
C ARG A 114 -10.13 -16.60 4.94
N LEU A 115 -9.60 -15.64 5.69
CA LEU A 115 -8.28 -15.08 5.45
C LEU A 115 -7.19 -16.15 5.59
N GLU A 116 -7.24 -16.95 6.65
CA GLU A 116 -6.31 -18.06 6.85
C GLU A 116 -6.33 -19.05 5.69
N ALA A 117 -7.52 -19.46 5.23
CA ALA A 117 -7.64 -20.34 4.07
C ALA A 117 -7.04 -19.74 2.79
N MET A 118 -7.19 -18.43 2.60
CA MET A 118 -6.59 -17.70 1.48
C MET A 118 -5.07 -17.63 1.59
N GLN A 119 -4.52 -17.33 2.78
CA GLN A 119 -3.08 -17.32 3.02
C GLN A 119 -2.47 -18.70 2.75
N ASN A 120 -3.09 -19.77 3.26
CA ASN A 120 -2.64 -21.15 3.04
C ASN A 120 -2.67 -21.54 1.55
N ALA A 121 -3.74 -21.16 0.84
CA ALA A 121 -3.84 -21.39 -0.60
C ALA A 121 -2.76 -20.60 -1.38
N GLY A 122 -2.49 -19.35 -0.97
CA GLY A 122 -1.44 -18.51 -1.51
C GLY A 122 -0.06 -19.14 -1.33
N GLN A 123 0.24 -19.63 -0.13
CA GLN A 123 1.49 -20.33 0.16
C GLN A 123 1.64 -21.59 -0.72
N LEU A 124 0.59 -22.42 -0.81
CA LEU A 124 0.59 -23.62 -1.66
C LEU A 124 0.79 -23.28 -3.14
N LEU A 125 0.29 -22.14 -3.62
CA LEU A 125 0.50 -21.68 -4.98
C LEU A 125 1.95 -21.19 -5.18
N THR A 126 2.51 -20.48 -4.21
CA THR A 126 3.90 -19.99 -4.28
C THR A 126 4.91 -21.14 -4.24
N GLU A 127 4.60 -22.22 -3.51
CA GLU A 127 5.42 -23.43 -3.41
C GLU A 127 5.36 -24.31 -4.67
N ARG A 128 4.40 -24.10 -5.56
CA ARG A 128 4.36 -24.85 -6.82
C ARG A 128 5.55 -24.52 -7.69
N SER A 129 6.06 -25.54 -8.38
CA SER A 129 7.12 -25.35 -9.37
C SER A 129 6.67 -24.38 -10.46
N GLN A 130 7.51 -23.40 -10.74
CA GLN A 130 7.23 -22.31 -11.66
C GLN A 130 7.99 -22.52 -12.97
N LEU A 131 7.25 -22.46 -14.08
CA LEU A 131 7.83 -22.51 -15.42
C LEU A 131 8.75 -21.30 -15.65
N ARG A 132 9.95 -21.54 -16.18
CA ARG A 132 11.08 -20.61 -16.35
C ARG A 132 11.82 -20.23 -15.07
N ARG A 133 11.49 -20.87 -13.94
CA ARG A 133 12.25 -20.76 -12.68
C ARG A 133 12.77 -22.11 -12.23
N ASP A 134 11.86 -23.05 -11.94
CA ASP A 134 12.21 -24.39 -11.44
C ASP A 134 12.33 -25.41 -12.57
N PHE A 135 11.54 -25.23 -13.63
CA PHE A 135 11.63 -26.05 -14.83
C PHE A 135 11.42 -25.21 -16.09
N PHE A 136 12.02 -25.64 -17.18
CA PHE A 136 11.94 -24.96 -18.48
C PHE A 136 11.14 -25.82 -19.45
N ALA A 137 10.33 -25.18 -20.28
CA ALA A 137 9.66 -25.88 -21.36
C ALA A 137 10.72 -26.39 -22.36
N ARG A 138 10.44 -27.52 -23.01
CA ARG A 138 11.23 -27.94 -24.17
C ARG A 138 11.14 -26.86 -25.26
N GLY A 139 12.23 -26.66 -25.99
CA GLY A 139 12.27 -25.74 -27.13
C GLY A 139 11.24 -26.09 -28.21
N ALA A 140 11.09 -25.22 -29.20
CA ALA A 140 10.17 -25.46 -30.31
C ALA A 140 10.62 -26.74 -31.07
N PRO A 141 9.82 -27.82 -31.09
CA PRO A 141 10.12 -28.97 -31.92
C PRO A 141 10.08 -28.54 -33.39
N GLU A 142 10.81 -29.27 -34.24
CA GLU A 142 10.77 -29.05 -35.69
C GLU A 142 9.31 -29.14 -36.16
N LYS A 143 8.80 -28.00 -36.62
CA LYS A 143 7.43 -27.91 -37.11
C LYS A 143 7.46 -28.37 -38.56
N HIS A 144 6.67 -29.38 -38.90
CA HIS A 144 6.28 -29.56 -40.29
C HIS A 144 5.49 -28.31 -40.71
N PRO A 145 5.83 -27.67 -41.83
CA PRO A 145 5.09 -26.52 -42.31
C PRO A 145 3.68 -26.99 -42.70
N VAL A 146 2.73 -26.77 -41.80
CA VAL A 146 1.31 -26.83 -42.15
C VAL A 146 1.00 -25.45 -42.71
N GLU A 147 0.76 -25.36 -44.00
CA GLU A 147 0.20 -24.16 -44.62
C GLU A 147 -1.24 -24.01 -44.13
N THR A 148 -1.39 -23.33 -43.00
CA THR A 148 -2.69 -22.95 -42.46
C THR A 148 -2.93 -21.50 -42.88
N GLU A 149 -3.92 -21.28 -43.74
CA GLU A 149 -4.46 -19.94 -43.94
C GLU A 149 -5.15 -19.50 -42.65
N GLN A 150 -4.50 -18.62 -41.89
CA GLN A 150 -5.10 -18.02 -40.71
C GLN A 150 -6.04 -16.90 -41.16
N ILE A 151 -7.33 -17.19 -41.19
CA ILE A 151 -8.35 -16.17 -41.37
C ILE A 151 -8.57 -15.52 -40.00
N LEU A 152 -8.07 -14.29 -39.83
CA LEU A 152 -8.42 -13.47 -38.67
C LEU A 152 -9.79 -12.86 -38.89
N ASP A 153 -10.81 -13.45 -38.26
CA ASP A 153 -12.12 -12.83 -38.11
C ASP A 153 -12.13 -12.00 -36.83
N VAL A 154 -11.78 -10.72 -36.95
CA VAL A 154 -11.75 -9.77 -35.84
C VAL A 154 -12.45 -8.48 -36.22
N ASN A 155 -13.16 -7.91 -35.25
CA ASN A 155 -13.82 -6.62 -35.42
C ASN A 155 -12.95 -5.45 -34.91
N LEU A 156 -13.36 -4.22 -35.24
CA LEU A 156 -12.65 -3.01 -34.80
C LEU A 156 -12.56 -2.90 -33.26
N TYR A 157 -13.60 -3.36 -32.55
CA TYR A 157 -13.63 -3.30 -31.09
C TYR A 157 -12.53 -4.19 -30.46
N GLU A 158 -12.35 -5.41 -30.97
CA GLU A 158 -11.31 -6.34 -30.52
C GLU A 158 -9.90 -5.80 -30.80
N LEU A 159 -9.71 -5.15 -31.95
CA LEU A 159 -8.46 -4.47 -32.27
C LEU A 159 -8.17 -3.32 -31.31
N LEU A 160 -9.17 -2.46 -31.04
CA LEU A 160 -9.05 -1.36 -30.09
C LEU A 160 -8.81 -1.87 -28.67
N GLN A 161 -9.44 -2.98 -28.27
CA GLN A 161 -9.24 -3.58 -26.97
C GLN A 161 -7.83 -4.18 -26.82
N ALA A 162 -7.33 -4.86 -27.86
CA ALA A 162 -5.96 -5.37 -27.90
C ALA A 162 -4.93 -4.21 -27.84
N TYR A 163 -5.16 -3.14 -28.60
CA TYR A 163 -4.35 -1.92 -28.55
C TYR A 163 -4.37 -1.28 -27.15
N ALA A 164 -5.55 -1.17 -26.53
CA ALA A 164 -5.67 -0.61 -25.18
C ALA A 164 -4.96 -1.48 -24.13
N ARG A 165 -5.06 -2.81 -24.21
CA ARG A 165 -4.32 -3.73 -23.32
C ARG A 165 -2.81 -3.59 -23.53
N GLN A 166 -2.34 -3.53 -24.77
CA GLN A 166 -0.93 -3.37 -25.08
C GLN A 166 -0.40 -2.01 -24.63
N ARG A 167 -1.17 -0.94 -24.84
CA ARG A 167 -0.85 0.40 -24.37
C ARG A 167 -0.86 0.49 -22.85
N ARG A 168 -1.75 -0.21 -22.13
CA ARG A 168 -1.70 -0.28 -20.66
C ARG A 168 -0.49 -1.07 -20.16
N ARG A 169 -0.08 -2.14 -20.86
CA ARG A 169 1.16 -2.86 -20.54
C ARG A 169 2.40 -2.02 -20.81
N GLY A 170 2.43 -1.26 -21.91
CA GLY A 170 3.57 -0.43 -22.30
C GLY A 170 3.62 0.96 -21.65
N ALA A 171 2.48 1.54 -21.28
CA ALA A 171 2.37 2.81 -20.57
C ALA A 171 2.20 2.63 -19.04
N GLY A 172 2.04 1.39 -18.58
CA GLY A 172 1.98 1.00 -17.16
C GLY A 172 3.34 0.56 -16.60
N GLY A 173 4.42 0.77 -17.33
CA GLY A 173 5.75 0.90 -16.75
C GLY A 173 5.96 2.37 -16.41
N ASP A 174 5.51 2.76 -15.22
CA ASP A 174 5.97 3.95 -14.50
C ASP A 174 5.99 5.27 -15.29
N ARG A 175 4.82 5.87 -15.49
CA ARG A 175 4.74 7.33 -15.57
C ARG A 175 4.09 7.83 -14.29
N THR A 176 4.72 7.54 -13.17
CA THR A 176 4.50 8.36 -11.98
C THR A 176 4.71 9.81 -12.42
N LEU A 177 3.71 10.66 -12.25
CA LEU A 177 3.87 12.09 -12.42
C LEU A 177 4.93 12.50 -11.40
N HIS A 178 6.19 12.62 -11.84
CA HIS A 178 7.25 13.21 -11.04
C HIS A 178 6.92 14.70 -10.87
N ILE A 179 6.15 14.99 -9.83
CA ILE A 179 6.07 16.33 -9.28
C ILE A 179 7.38 16.48 -8.51
N GLU A 180 8.33 17.21 -9.09
CA GLU A 180 9.57 17.58 -8.39
C GLU A 180 9.19 18.14 -7.02
N PRO A 181 9.73 17.59 -5.92
CA PRO A 181 9.44 18.11 -4.59
C PRO A 181 9.85 19.58 -4.56
N PHE A 182 8.87 20.45 -4.38
CA PHE A 182 9.16 21.86 -4.14
C PHE A 182 9.79 21.95 -2.76
N GLU A 183 10.99 22.55 -2.68
CA GLU A 183 11.61 22.82 -1.40
C GLU A 183 10.69 23.76 -0.59
N VAL A 184 10.00 23.20 0.40
CA VAL A 184 9.16 23.98 1.32
C VAL A 184 10.07 24.64 2.33
N TYR A 185 10.21 25.95 2.23
CA TYR A 185 10.95 26.72 3.22
C TYR A 185 10.04 27.18 4.33
N THR A 186 10.51 27.08 5.58
CA THR A 186 9.94 27.90 6.65
C THR A 186 10.11 29.37 6.28
N VAL A 187 9.23 30.24 6.79
CA VAL A 187 9.31 31.69 6.50
C VAL A 187 10.69 32.25 6.87
N GLU A 188 11.30 31.74 7.95
CA GLU A 188 12.61 32.15 8.43
C GLU A 188 13.75 31.70 7.49
N ASP A 189 13.71 30.45 7.02
CA ASP A 189 14.70 29.92 6.08
C ASP A 189 14.56 30.56 4.69
N ALA A 190 13.33 30.83 4.25
CA ALA A 190 13.05 31.55 3.01
C ALA A 190 13.65 32.97 3.05
N LEU A 191 13.46 33.68 4.18
CA LEU A 191 14.04 35.02 4.38
C LEU A 191 15.56 34.97 4.44
N LYS A 192 16.15 33.96 5.09
CA LYS A 192 17.61 33.78 5.16
C LYS A 192 18.21 33.53 3.77
N ARG A 193 17.57 32.68 2.96
CA ARG A 193 17.96 32.39 1.57
C ARG A 193 17.83 33.64 0.69
N LEU A 194 16.70 34.33 0.74
CA LEU A 194 16.47 35.56 -0.04
C LEU A 194 17.47 36.66 0.31
N ARG A 195 17.80 36.83 1.60
CA ARG A 195 18.81 37.80 2.05
C ARG A 195 20.23 37.46 1.59
N HIS A 196 20.55 36.17 1.42
CA HIS A 196 21.84 35.77 0.85
C HIS A 196 21.89 36.09 -0.66
N LEU A 197 20.80 35.84 -1.39
CA LEU A 197 20.72 36.08 -2.83
C LEU A 197 20.65 37.57 -3.20
N LEU A 198 19.87 38.35 -2.46
CA LEU A 198 19.64 39.77 -2.73
C LEU A 198 20.67 40.69 -2.03
N GLY A 199 21.51 40.13 -1.15
CA GLY A 199 22.48 40.89 -0.38
C GLY A 199 21.85 41.82 0.67
N ARG A 200 22.54 42.92 1.01
CA ARG A 200 22.02 43.95 1.93
C ARG A 200 21.18 44.95 1.15
N THR A 201 19.88 44.93 1.36
CA THR A 201 18.94 45.97 0.90
C THR A 201 18.66 46.94 2.04
N PRO A 202 19.17 48.19 1.98
CA PRO A 202 19.02 49.14 3.08
C PRO A 202 17.62 49.78 3.17
N ASP A 203 16.84 49.77 2.09
CA ASP A 203 15.54 50.47 2.01
C ASP A 203 14.44 49.62 1.34
N TRP A 204 13.19 50.08 1.46
CA TRP A 204 12.03 49.53 0.73
C TRP A 204 12.25 49.64 -0.78
N GLN A 205 12.32 48.50 -1.46
CA GLN A 205 12.41 48.41 -2.90
C GLN A 205 11.27 47.56 -3.46
N SER A 206 10.89 47.84 -4.70
CA SER A 206 9.86 47.06 -5.39
C SER A 206 10.45 45.75 -5.91
N LEU A 207 9.74 44.63 -5.77
CA LEU A 207 10.19 43.32 -6.30
C LEU A 207 10.49 43.38 -7.81
N TRP A 208 9.81 44.27 -8.54
CA TRP A 208 10.03 44.48 -9.97
C TRP A 208 11.45 44.92 -10.33
N SER A 209 12.20 45.55 -9.43
CA SER A 209 13.58 46.00 -9.71
C SER A 209 14.57 44.84 -9.82
N TYR A 210 14.22 43.67 -9.28
CA TYR A 210 15.07 42.47 -9.30
C TYR A 210 14.75 41.53 -10.47
N LEU A 211 13.77 41.87 -11.30
CA LEU A 211 13.39 41.06 -12.46
C LEU A 211 14.33 41.37 -13.66
N PRO A 212 14.84 40.34 -14.38
CA PRO A 212 15.59 40.51 -15.62
C PRO A 212 14.79 41.31 -16.65
N GLU A 213 15.47 42.14 -17.46
CA GLU A 213 14.81 43.03 -18.42
C GLU A 213 13.90 42.29 -19.42
N GLU A 214 14.25 41.04 -19.75
CA GLU A 214 13.52 40.16 -20.67
C GLU A 214 12.09 39.82 -20.20
N LEU A 215 11.83 39.86 -18.89
CA LEU A 215 10.54 39.52 -18.29
C LEU A 215 9.69 40.73 -17.90
N ARG A 216 10.23 41.96 -18.06
CA ARG A 216 9.52 43.20 -17.69
C ARG A 216 8.42 43.61 -18.68
N GLY A 217 8.45 43.08 -19.91
CA GLY A 217 7.54 43.48 -20.99
C GLY A 217 6.33 42.57 -21.26
N GLY A 218 6.16 41.49 -20.47
CA GLY A 218 5.17 40.43 -20.75
C GLY A 218 4.07 40.24 -19.71
N LEU A 219 3.92 41.17 -18.75
CA LEU A 219 2.91 41.15 -17.69
C LEU A 219 2.12 42.45 -17.65
#